data_AF-A0A6H5K4A9-F1
#
_entry.id   AF-A0A6H5K4A9-F1
#
_cell.length_a   1.000
_cell.length_b   1.000
_cell.length_c   1.000
_cell.angle_alpha   90.00
_cell.angle_beta   90.00
_cell.angle_gamma   90.00
#
_symmetry.space_group_name_H-M   'P 1'
#
loop_
_entity.id
_entity.type
_entity.pdbx_description
1 polymer ?
#
loop_
_entity_poly.entity_id
_entity_poly.type
_entity_poly.pdbx_seq_one_letter_code
_entity_poly.pdbx_strand_id
1 'polypeptide(L)'
;MDHDVAYVMGFRCKCAKRAEFNKGKQEAEKRKTSFNAWDAGCLRRLPEYISKEFPFLLTERSGIEICMVGRLADDLVRGKGFSAAAKNILQAHTTKFMVDQLKYTSLVNTRRTSSGIFRSANLAKTPERFGSFDDSTKYGGAVPSEHYLRDVRRFYFSKLPVLEVDSVDWTLEEYQHRLMQRWDGDILGGDASFKFAKIIRLGAKAGEERTRPVYGFFTVFNECEQVVWQRLMKTGALSELAEELKLLFMRFVRNDFKVPTLWNTHDCCDDRQLLQRILREFEEETGIRLYREDEVDAGV
;
A
#
# COMPACT_ATOMS: atom_id res chain seq x y z
N MET A 1 -1.57 -2.13 30.03
CA MET A 1 -1.74 -3.41 29.30
C MET A 1 -0.44 -3.65 28.57
N ASP A 2 0.26 -4.73 28.91
CA ASP A 2 1.46 -5.16 28.19
C ASP A 2 1.03 -5.53 26.77
N HIS A 3 1.36 -4.67 25.81
CA HIS A 3 1.11 -4.95 24.40
C HIS A 3 2.18 -5.91 23.90
N ASP A 4 1.94 -7.18 24.19
CA ASP A 4 2.68 -8.28 23.62
C ASP A 4 2.65 -8.18 22.10
N VAL A 5 3.84 -8.15 21.50
CA VAL A 5 4.02 -8.16 20.05
C VAL A 5 3.73 -9.58 19.57
N ALA A 6 2.53 -9.83 19.03
CA ALA A 6 2.18 -11.13 18.48
C ALA A 6 2.25 -11.13 16.95
N TYR A 7 3.10 -11.99 16.39
CA TYR A 7 3.13 -12.32 14.98
C TYR A 7 2.67 -13.75 14.77
N VAL A 8 1.66 -13.95 13.93
CA VAL A 8 1.26 -15.27 13.49
C VAL A 8 1.84 -15.49 12.12
N MET A 9 2.96 -16.20 12.03
CA MET A 9 3.41 -16.70 10.73
C MET A 9 2.44 -17.78 10.25
N GLY A 10 1.66 -17.44 9.22
CA GLY A 10 0.78 -18.40 8.56
C GLY A 10 1.62 -19.52 7.95
N PHE A 11 1.41 -20.76 8.41
CA PHE A 11 2.13 -21.90 7.85
C PHE A 11 1.63 -22.16 6.42
N ARG A 12 2.55 -22.24 5.46
CA ARG A 12 2.21 -22.63 4.09
C ARG A 12 2.37 -24.14 3.95
N CYS A 13 1.26 -24.83 3.90
CA CYS A 13 1.22 -26.27 3.71
C CYS A 13 1.44 -26.62 2.24
N LYS A 14 2.32 -27.58 1.95
CA LYS A 14 2.47 -28.16 0.63
C LYS A 14 1.64 -29.44 0.55
N CYS A 15 0.76 -29.54 -0.44
CA CYS A 15 0.03 -30.77 -0.73
C CYS A 15 0.90 -31.68 -1.60
N ALA A 16 1.48 -32.73 -1.00
CA ALA A 16 2.30 -33.71 -1.71
C ALA A 16 1.57 -34.34 -2.91
N LYS A 17 0.29 -34.72 -2.73
CA LYS A 17 -0.54 -35.31 -3.79
C LYS A 17 -0.76 -34.38 -4.99
N ARG A 18 -0.89 -33.06 -4.75
CA ARG A 18 -1.03 -32.08 -5.86
C ARG A 18 0.30 -31.78 -6.54
N ALA A 19 1.43 -31.89 -5.82
CA ALA A 19 2.75 -31.76 -6.42
C ALA A 19 3.04 -32.90 -7.39
N GLU A 20 2.61 -34.12 -7.07
CA GLU A 20 2.69 -35.28 -7.97
C GLU A 20 1.73 -35.15 -9.16
N PHE A 21 0.48 -34.73 -8.93
CA PHE A 21 -0.51 -34.51 -9.99
C PHE A 21 -0.05 -33.49 -11.05
N ASN A 22 0.77 -32.51 -10.65
CA ASN A 22 1.28 -31.47 -11.54
C ASN A 22 2.53 -31.88 -12.32
N LYS A 23 3.15 -33.04 -12.03
CA LYS A 23 4.29 -33.52 -12.82
C LYS A 23 3.85 -33.81 -14.26
N GLY A 24 4.56 -33.24 -15.23
CA GLY A 24 4.30 -33.46 -16.66
C GLY A 24 3.12 -32.68 -17.25
N LYS A 25 2.42 -31.84 -16.47
CA LYS A 25 1.33 -30.99 -16.98
C LYS A 25 1.82 -29.62 -17.43
N GLN A 26 1.16 -29.06 -18.45
CA GLN A 26 1.38 -27.68 -18.87
C GLN A 26 0.96 -26.69 -17.79
N GLU A 27 1.59 -25.51 -17.77
CA GLU A 27 1.42 -24.47 -16.74
C GLU A 27 -0.05 -24.13 -16.48
N ALA A 28 -0.87 -24.08 -17.53
CA ALA A 28 -2.30 -23.74 -17.46
C ALA A 28 -3.17 -24.79 -16.72
N GLU A 29 -2.71 -26.05 -16.64
CA GLU A 29 -3.45 -27.15 -15.98
C GLU A 29 -2.93 -27.45 -14.57
N LYS A 30 -1.85 -26.79 -14.14
CA LYS A 30 -1.26 -27.02 -12.81
C LYS A 30 -2.20 -26.48 -11.73
N ARG A 31 -2.52 -27.32 -10.75
CA ARG A 31 -3.28 -26.90 -9.56
C ARG A 31 -2.34 -26.26 -8.55
N LYS A 32 -2.82 -25.29 -7.75
CA LYS A 32 -2.01 -24.77 -6.62
C LYS A 32 -1.61 -25.92 -5.70
N THR A 33 -0.29 -26.12 -5.57
CA THR A 33 0.36 -27.18 -4.75
C THR A 33 0.52 -26.77 -3.30
N SER A 34 0.29 -25.50 -3.00
CA SER A 34 0.42 -24.95 -1.66
C SER A 34 -0.85 -24.20 -1.28
N PHE A 35 -1.18 -24.28 -0.01
CA PHE A 35 -2.32 -23.60 0.60
C PHE A 35 -1.89 -23.08 1.96
N ASN A 36 -2.57 -22.05 2.44
CA ASN A 36 -2.30 -21.50 3.76
C ASN A 36 -2.98 -22.36 4.82
N ALA A 37 -2.41 -22.42 6.01
CA ALA A 37 -3.02 -23.06 7.17
C ALA A 37 -4.29 -22.34 7.66
N TRP A 38 -4.68 -21.24 7.03
CA TRP A 38 -5.88 -20.45 7.33
C TRP A 38 -6.64 -20.14 6.04
N ASP A 39 -7.98 -19.99 6.16
CA ASP A 39 -8.86 -19.62 5.05
C ASP A 39 -9.82 -18.51 5.47
N ALA A 40 -9.90 -17.43 4.67
CA ALA A 40 -10.73 -16.26 4.95
C ALA A 40 -12.23 -16.58 4.93
N GLY A 41 -12.65 -17.60 4.19
CA GLY A 41 -14.03 -18.09 4.17
C GLY A 41 -14.36 -18.84 5.45
N CYS A 42 -13.46 -19.70 5.92
CA CYS A 42 -13.61 -20.43 7.19
C CYS A 42 -13.65 -19.47 8.39
N LEU A 43 -12.78 -18.46 8.44
CA LEU A 43 -12.78 -17.47 9.52
C LEU A 43 -14.07 -16.65 9.57
N ARG A 44 -14.65 -16.32 8.41
CA ARG A 44 -15.95 -15.65 8.31
C ARG A 44 -17.14 -16.50 8.75
N ARG A 45 -16.96 -17.82 8.84
CA ARG A 45 -17.98 -18.76 9.36
C ARG A 45 -17.81 -19.02 10.86
N LEU A 46 -16.76 -18.50 11.49
CA LEU A 46 -16.63 -18.60 12.93
C LEU A 46 -17.71 -17.77 13.61
N PRO A 47 -18.19 -18.20 14.78
CA PRO A 47 -19.07 -17.38 15.61
C PRO A 47 -18.48 -15.98 15.84
N GLU A 48 -19.36 -14.97 15.84
CA GLU A 48 -18.96 -13.55 15.84
C GLU A 48 -18.03 -13.18 17.01
N TYR A 49 -18.23 -13.79 18.18
CA TYR A 49 -17.36 -13.59 19.34
C TYR A 49 -15.92 -14.07 19.10
N ILE A 50 -15.73 -15.20 18.41
CA ILE A 50 -14.40 -15.73 18.05
C ILE A 50 -13.77 -14.86 16.97
N SER A 51 -14.56 -14.45 15.96
CA SER A 51 -14.02 -13.60 14.89
C SER A 51 -13.63 -12.20 15.37
N LYS A 52 -14.36 -11.65 16.36
CA LYS A 52 -14.05 -10.35 16.98
C LYS A 52 -12.84 -10.41 17.89
N GLU A 53 -12.63 -11.53 18.58
CA GLU A 53 -11.44 -11.73 19.41
C GLU A 53 -10.17 -12.00 18.62
N PHE A 54 -10.28 -12.37 17.34
CA PHE A 54 -9.12 -12.68 16.50
C PHE A 54 -8.40 -11.40 16.03
N PRO A 55 -7.28 -10.98 16.65
CA PRO A 55 -6.73 -9.64 16.47
C PRO A 55 -5.73 -9.58 15.31
N PHE A 56 -5.77 -10.50 14.35
CA PHE A 56 -4.76 -10.62 13.29
C PHE A 56 -5.31 -10.23 11.92
N LEU A 57 -4.61 -9.31 11.26
CA LEU A 57 -4.69 -9.09 9.83
C LEU A 57 -3.96 -10.22 9.10
N LEU A 58 -4.70 -11.03 8.35
CA LEU A 58 -4.13 -12.14 7.59
C LEU A 58 -3.88 -11.74 6.13
N THR A 59 -2.62 -11.87 5.71
CA THR A 59 -2.13 -11.68 4.34
C THR A 59 -1.89 -13.03 3.67
N GLU A 60 -1.76 -13.05 2.34
CA GLU A 60 -1.58 -14.30 1.56
C GLU A 60 -0.45 -15.20 2.08
N ARG A 61 0.55 -14.69 2.81
CA ARG A 61 1.70 -15.48 3.28
C ARG A 61 1.88 -15.48 4.80
N SER A 62 1.22 -14.59 5.55
CA SER A 62 1.47 -14.39 6.99
C SER A 62 0.36 -13.57 7.66
N GLY A 63 0.32 -13.57 8.99
CA GLY A 63 -0.56 -12.73 9.80
C GLY A 63 0.22 -11.72 10.62
N ILE A 64 -0.37 -10.56 10.86
CA ILE A 64 0.17 -9.52 11.75
C ILE A 64 -0.95 -8.99 12.63
N GLU A 65 -0.68 -8.77 13.90
CA GLU A 65 -1.68 -8.23 14.82
C GLU A 65 -2.08 -6.80 14.43
N ILE A 66 -3.38 -6.50 14.46
CA ILE A 66 -3.96 -5.21 14.01
C ILE A 66 -3.37 -4.04 14.80
N CYS A 67 -3.16 -4.20 16.11
CA CYS A 67 -2.53 -3.17 16.94
C CYS A 67 -1.12 -2.80 16.45
N MET A 68 -0.39 -3.76 15.86
CA MET A 68 0.92 -3.49 15.27
C MET A 68 0.83 -2.72 13.96
N VAL A 69 -0.23 -2.97 13.18
CA VAL A 69 -0.50 -2.19 11.97
C VAL A 69 -0.85 -0.75 12.32
N GLY A 70 -1.62 -0.53 13.40
CA GLY A 70 -1.88 0.81 13.95
C GLY A 70 -0.59 1.53 14.34
N ARG A 71 0.29 0.87 15.10
CA ARG A 71 1.62 1.42 15.47
C ARG A 71 2.49 1.73 14.26
N LEU A 72 2.47 0.85 13.25
CA LEU A 72 3.19 1.08 11.99
C LEU A 72 2.67 2.35 11.30
N ALA A 73 1.36 2.58 11.32
CA ALA A 73 0.77 3.79 10.76
C ALA A 73 1.24 5.04 11.51
N ASP A 74 1.20 5.03 12.84
CA ASP A 74 1.68 6.15 13.68
C ASP A 74 3.16 6.47 13.45
N ASP A 75 3.99 5.42 13.37
CA ASP A 75 5.43 5.56 13.11
C ASP A 75 5.67 6.24 11.75
N LEU A 76 4.92 5.86 10.71
CA LEU A 76 5.03 6.45 9.38
C LEU A 76 4.54 7.89 9.32
N VAL A 77 3.44 8.22 10.01
CA VAL A 77 2.94 9.60 10.12
C VAL A 77 3.99 10.52 10.75
N ARG A 78 4.77 9.99 11.70
CA ARG A 78 5.89 10.69 12.34
C ARG A 78 7.18 10.67 11.52
N GLY A 79 7.13 10.23 10.26
CA GLY A 79 8.27 10.20 9.35
C GLY A 79 9.26 9.06 9.56
N LYS A 80 8.94 8.03 10.38
CA LYS A 80 9.80 6.86 10.50
C LYS A 80 9.57 5.93 9.32
N GLY A 81 10.63 5.60 8.59
CA GLY A 81 10.56 4.63 7.50
C GLY A 81 10.30 3.19 7.99
N PHE A 82 9.86 2.32 7.07
CA PHE A 82 9.59 0.90 7.35
C PHE A 82 10.79 0.14 7.96
N SER A 83 12.02 0.53 7.60
CA SER A 83 13.24 -0.05 8.17
C SER A 83 13.36 0.22 9.67
N ALA A 84 13.03 1.45 10.10
CA ALA A 84 13.01 1.82 11.52
C ALA A 84 11.88 1.09 12.26
N ALA A 85 10.70 0.96 11.64
CA ALA A 85 9.60 0.20 12.21
C ALA A 85 9.97 -1.28 12.42
N ALA A 86 10.61 -1.93 11.43
CA ALA A 86 11.09 -3.31 11.56
C ALA A 86 12.11 -3.48 12.70
N LYS A 87 13.01 -2.50 12.90
CA LYS A 87 13.95 -2.49 14.02
C LYS A 87 13.24 -2.34 15.37
N ASN A 88 12.26 -1.44 15.47
CA ASN A 88 11.45 -1.26 16.70
C ASN A 88 10.71 -2.56 17.05
N ILE A 89 10.16 -3.22 16.03
CA ILE A 89 9.51 -4.52 16.16
C ILE A 89 10.48 -5.58 16.69
N LEU A 90 11.67 -5.71 16.07
CA LEU A 90 12.70 -6.62 16.53
C LEU A 90 13.09 -6.33 17.98
N GLN A 91 13.29 -5.06 18.33
CA GLN A 91 13.64 -4.66 19.68
C GLN A 91 12.56 -5.07 20.68
N ALA A 92 11.29 -4.79 20.38
CA ALA A 92 10.18 -5.20 21.24
C ALA A 92 10.10 -6.72 21.40
N HIS A 93 10.31 -7.47 20.32
CA HIS A 93 10.30 -8.93 20.35
C HIS A 93 11.48 -9.51 21.15
N THR A 94 12.66 -8.91 21.03
CA THR A 94 13.84 -9.26 21.82
C THR A 94 13.63 -8.93 23.29
N THR A 95 13.02 -7.78 23.62
CA THR A 95 12.69 -7.45 25.01
C THR A 95 11.73 -8.48 25.61
N LYS A 96 10.68 -8.87 24.87
CA LYS A 96 9.76 -9.95 25.29
C LYS A 96 10.51 -11.26 25.52
N PHE A 97 11.36 -11.67 24.57
CA PHE A 97 12.19 -12.87 24.70
C PHE A 97 13.03 -12.86 25.98
N MET A 98 13.70 -11.74 26.27
CA MET A 98 14.54 -11.60 27.46
C MET A 98 13.71 -11.69 28.75
N VAL A 99 12.54 -11.04 28.77
CA VAL A 99 11.60 -11.11 29.91
C VAL A 99 11.12 -12.55 30.14
N ASP A 100 10.73 -13.25 29.09
CA ASP A 100 10.23 -14.62 29.19
C ASP A 100 11.35 -15.60 29.58
N GLN A 101 12.57 -15.39 29.08
CA GLN A 101 13.75 -16.14 29.50
C GLN A 101 14.05 -15.93 31.00
N LEU A 102 13.93 -14.69 31.50
CA LEU A 102 14.10 -14.37 32.91
C LEU A 102 13.01 -15.02 33.77
N LYS A 103 11.75 -14.95 33.36
CA LYS A 103 10.62 -15.61 34.03
C LYS A 103 10.85 -17.12 34.11
N TYR A 104 11.22 -17.75 33.00
CA TYR A 104 11.53 -19.18 32.95
C TYR A 104 12.67 -19.54 33.91
N THR A 105 13.77 -18.80 33.87
CA THR A 105 14.94 -19.04 34.72
C THR A 105 14.59 -18.88 36.21
N SER A 106 13.80 -17.86 36.54
CA SER A 106 13.29 -17.63 37.89
C SER A 106 12.44 -18.82 38.37
N LEU A 107 11.45 -19.25 37.57
CA LEU A 107 10.59 -20.39 37.91
C LEU A 107 11.38 -21.69 38.09
N VAL A 108 12.35 -21.95 37.22
CA VAL A 108 13.25 -23.11 37.32
C VAL A 108 14.05 -23.05 38.62
N ASN A 109 14.61 -21.89 38.96
CA ASN A 109 15.40 -21.71 40.17
C ASN A 109 14.54 -21.85 41.42
N THR A 110 13.37 -21.22 41.47
CA THR A 110 12.42 -21.35 42.59
C THR A 110 12.00 -22.80 42.82
N ARG A 111 11.74 -23.57 41.76
CA ARG A 111 11.40 -25.00 41.88
C ARG A 111 12.57 -25.87 42.35
N ARG A 112 13.82 -25.46 42.08
CA ARG A 112 15.02 -26.16 42.56
C ARG A 112 15.33 -25.85 44.01
N THR A 113 15.08 -24.61 44.45
CA THR A 113 15.37 -24.15 45.80
C THR A 113 14.20 -24.35 46.78
N SER A 114 12.97 -24.53 46.28
CA SER A 114 11.80 -24.81 47.12
C SER A 114 11.89 -26.22 47.71
N SER A 115 12.27 -26.29 48.98
CA SER A 115 12.41 -27.52 49.78
C SER A 115 11.07 -28.17 50.19
N GLY A 116 9.92 -27.69 49.71
CA GLY A 116 8.60 -28.06 50.21
C GLY A 116 7.88 -29.13 49.39
N ILE A 117 7.21 -30.05 50.11
CA ILE A 117 6.11 -31.04 49.85
C ILE A 117 5.89 -31.59 48.42
N PHE A 118 6.05 -30.80 47.35
CA PHE A 118 5.93 -31.24 45.96
C PHE A 118 7.30 -31.48 45.31
N ARG A 119 8.15 -32.30 45.94
CA ARG A 119 9.29 -32.91 45.22
C ARG A 119 8.74 -33.91 44.22
N SER A 120 8.32 -33.42 43.06
CA SER A 120 7.97 -34.25 41.91
C SER A 120 9.20 -35.10 41.57
N ALA A 121 9.11 -36.41 41.82
CA ALA A 121 10.16 -37.39 41.54
C ALA A 121 10.56 -37.49 40.05
N ASN A 122 9.84 -36.78 39.16
CA ASN A 122 10.04 -36.77 37.71
C ASN A 122 10.62 -35.45 37.16
N LEU A 123 11.10 -34.53 38.00
CA LEU A 123 11.84 -33.37 37.51
C LEU A 123 13.18 -33.85 36.95
N ALA A 124 13.33 -33.75 35.62
CA ALA A 124 14.59 -34.05 34.93
C ALA A 124 15.75 -33.37 35.68
N LYS A 125 16.85 -34.11 35.92
CA LYS A 125 18.02 -33.65 36.69
C LYS A 125 18.58 -32.31 36.17
N THR A 126 18.36 -32.05 34.88
CA THR A 126 18.68 -30.81 34.19
C THR A 126 17.41 -30.27 33.53
N PRO A 127 16.94 -29.07 33.90
CA PRO A 127 15.84 -28.41 33.19
C PRO A 127 16.25 -28.14 31.73
N GLU A 128 15.28 -28.17 30.83
CA GLU A 128 15.53 -27.87 29.43
C GLU A 128 16.02 -26.41 29.26
N ARG A 129 16.93 -26.17 28.32
CA ARG A 129 17.35 -24.80 28.00
C ARG A 129 16.22 -24.06 27.28
N PHE A 130 15.99 -22.80 27.64
CA PHE A 130 14.95 -21.94 27.05
C PHE A 130 15.04 -21.82 25.52
N GLY A 131 16.24 -21.94 24.94
CA GLY A 131 16.48 -21.80 23.51
C GLY A 131 17.08 -20.44 23.14
N SER A 132 17.50 -20.30 21.89
CA SER A 132 17.84 -19.00 21.30
C SER A 132 16.58 -18.31 20.77
N PHE A 133 16.69 -17.02 20.48
CA PHE A 133 15.58 -16.23 19.92
C PHE A 133 15.04 -16.83 18.62
N ASP A 134 15.91 -17.29 17.74
CA ASP A 134 15.60 -17.82 16.41
C ASP A 134 15.30 -19.34 16.40
N ASP A 135 15.27 -20.01 17.55
CA ASP A 135 15.03 -21.45 17.64
C ASP A 135 13.58 -21.78 17.25
N SER A 136 13.39 -22.24 16.00
CA SER A 136 12.09 -22.63 15.45
C SER A 136 11.36 -23.75 16.20
N THR A 137 12.08 -24.51 17.02
CA THR A 137 11.48 -25.58 17.85
C THR A 137 11.09 -25.10 19.25
N LYS A 138 11.49 -23.88 19.62
CA LYS A 138 11.26 -23.27 20.93
C LYS A 138 10.58 -21.91 20.79
N TYR A 139 11.33 -20.81 20.93
CA TYR A 139 10.76 -19.47 20.93
C TYR A 139 10.31 -19.01 19.53
N GLY A 140 10.99 -19.46 18.48
CA GLY A 140 10.57 -19.24 17.09
C GLY A 140 10.51 -17.77 16.67
N GLY A 141 11.41 -16.94 17.20
CA GLY A 141 11.42 -15.51 16.95
C GLY A 141 11.68 -15.17 15.50
N ALA A 142 10.69 -14.55 14.87
CA ALA A 142 10.75 -14.08 13.50
C ALA A 142 10.42 -12.59 13.44
N VAL A 143 11.15 -11.86 12.60
CA VAL A 143 10.95 -10.43 12.39
C VAL A 143 10.41 -10.21 10.99
N PRO A 144 9.31 -9.44 10.83
CA PRO A 144 8.81 -9.08 9.52
C PRO A 144 9.85 -8.26 8.75
N SER A 145 10.01 -8.57 7.46
CA SER A 145 10.86 -7.78 6.58
C SER A 145 10.23 -6.41 6.30
N GLU A 146 11.06 -5.43 5.94
CA GLU A 146 10.59 -4.11 5.51
C GLU A 146 9.57 -4.20 4.37
N HIS A 147 9.84 -5.08 3.41
CA HIS A 147 8.96 -5.31 2.26
C HIS A 147 7.60 -5.85 2.71
N TYR A 148 7.59 -6.81 3.64
CA TYR A 148 6.34 -7.34 4.19
C TYR A 148 5.53 -6.26 4.92
N LEU A 149 6.17 -5.40 5.74
CA LEU A 149 5.47 -4.31 6.43
C LEU A 149 4.87 -3.29 5.45
N ARG A 150 5.57 -3.02 4.35
CA ARG A 150 5.06 -2.16 3.26
C ARG A 150 3.83 -2.76 2.61
N ASP A 151 3.86 -4.06 2.30
CA ASP A 151 2.74 -4.78 1.70
C ASP A 151 1.55 -4.87 2.66
N VAL A 152 1.79 -5.15 3.93
CA VAL A 152 0.79 -5.12 5.01
C VAL A 152 0.11 -3.78 5.07
N ARG A 153 0.88 -2.68 5.12
CA ARG A 153 0.31 -1.32 5.13
C ARG A 153 -0.55 -1.09 3.91
N ARG A 154 -0.01 -1.38 2.72
CA ARG A 154 -0.75 -1.19 1.47
C ARG A 154 -2.06 -1.97 1.52
N PHE A 155 -2.01 -3.25 1.87
CA PHE A 155 -3.18 -4.13 1.95
C PHE A 155 -4.20 -3.66 2.98
N TYR A 156 -3.74 -3.23 4.17
CA TYR A 156 -4.60 -2.77 5.25
C TYR A 156 -5.34 -1.49 4.86
N PHE A 157 -4.62 -0.48 4.35
CA PHE A 157 -5.21 0.81 3.99
C PHE A 157 -5.92 0.81 2.64
N SER A 158 -5.57 -0.09 1.72
CA SER A 158 -6.28 -0.21 0.44
C SER A 158 -7.61 -0.97 0.57
N LYS A 159 -7.90 -1.58 1.71
CA LYS A 159 -9.11 -2.40 1.91
C LYS A 159 -9.97 -1.96 3.07
N LEU A 160 -9.44 -1.13 3.96
CA LEU A 160 -10.22 -0.60 5.06
C LEU A 160 -10.97 0.63 4.61
N PRO A 161 -12.29 0.68 4.84
CA PRO A 161 -13.01 1.93 4.75
C PRO A 161 -12.44 2.92 5.76
N VAL A 162 -12.08 4.11 5.28
CA VAL A 162 -11.64 5.24 6.11
C VAL A 162 -12.75 6.27 6.29
N LEU A 163 -13.75 6.24 5.42
CA LEU A 163 -14.88 7.16 5.42
C LEU A 163 -16.10 6.46 4.80
N GLU A 164 -17.25 6.59 5.42
CA GLU A 164 -18.53 6.21 4.83
C GLU A 164 -19.20 7.47 4.28
N VAL A 165 -19.52 7.50 2.99
CA VAL A 165 -20.23 8.60 2.33
C VAL A 165 -21.40 8.02 1.55
N ASP A 166 -22.62 8.49 1.81
CA ASP A 166 -23.84 8.02 1.14
C ASP A 166 -24.04 6.50 1.20
N SER A 167 -23.76 5.88 2.36
CA SER A 167 -23.78 4.42 2.57
C SER A 167 -22.78 3.64 1.70
N VAL A 168 -21.77 4.31 1.15
CA VAL A 168 -20.65 3.71 0.43
C VAL A 168 -19.37 3.88 1.25
N ASP A 169 -18.78 2.74 1.59
CA ASP A 169 -17.49 2.62 2.25
C ASP A 169 -16.35 2.99 1.30
N TRP A 170 -15.62 4.07 1.60
CA TRP A 170 -14.47 4.51 0.81
C TRP A 170 -13.16 4.05 1.44
N THR A 171 -12.33 3.37 0.66
CA THR A 171 -10.95 3.05 1.04
C THR A 171 -10.06 4.29 1.04
N LEU A 172 -8.88 4.21 1.66
CA LEU A 172 -7.93 5.34 1.65
C LEU A 172 -7.51 5.74 0.23
N GLU A 173 -7.32 4.76 -0.65
CA GLU A 173 -6.93 4.99 -2.05
C GLU A 173 -8.03 5.71 -2.81
N GLU A 174 -9.29 5.29 -2.63
CA GLU A 174 -10.45 5.97 -3.21
C GLU A 174 -10.62 7.38 -2.66
N TYR A 175 -10.49 7.56 -1.34
CA TYR A 175 -10.54 8.87 -0.70
C TYR A 175 -9.46 9.81 -1.24
N GLN A 176 -8.20 9.36 -1.32
CA GLN A 176 -7.09 10.15 -1.86
C GLN A 176 -7.31 10.50 -3.33
N HIS A 177 -7.79 9.54 -4.13
CA HIS A 177 -8.12 9.77 -5.53
C HIS A 177 -9.24 10.81 -5.69
N ARG A 178 -10.29 10.75 -4.85
CA ARG A 178 -11.37 11.75 -4.83
C ARG A 178 -10.88 13.12 -4.36
N LEU A 179 -10.00 13.19 -3.36
CA LEU A 179 -9.38 14.45 -2.92
C LEU A 179 -8.57 15.10 -4.05
N MET A 180 -7.76 14.32 -4.77
CA MET A 180 -7.03 14.82 -5.94
C MET A 180 -7.96 15.31 -7.05
N GLN A 181 -9.15 14.71 -7.21
CA GLN A 181 -10.16 15.18 -8.16
C GLN A 181 -10.79 16.52 -7.76
N ARG A 182 -10.70 16.91 -6.47
CA ARG A 182 -11.24 18.17 -5.95
C ARG A 182 -10.28 19.35 -6.05
N TRP A 183 -9.02 19.13 -6.41
CA TRP A 183 -8.11 20.23 -6.61
C TRP A 183 -8.43 20.93 -7.92
N ASP A 184 -8.77 22.20 -7.79
CA ASP A 184 -9.00 23.17 -8.86
C ASP A 184 -7.85 24.19 -8.87
N GLY A 185 -8.02 25.24 -9.67
CA GLY A 185 -7.07 26.32 -9.79
C GLY A 185 -7.44 27.23 -10.94
N ASP A 186 -7.40 28.54 -10.70
CA ASP A 186 -7.61 29.54 -11.75
C ASP A 186 -6.39 29.63 -12.68
N ILE A 187 -5.20 29.32 -12.15
CA ILE A 187 -3.92 29.36 -12.87
C ILE A 187 -3.29 27.98 -12.82
N LEU A 188 -3.05 27.38 -13.98
CA LEU A 188 -2.35 26.11 -14.09
C LEU A 188 -0.90 26.28 -14.54
N GLY A 189 -0.02 25.39 -14.08
CA GLY A 189 1.37 25.30 -14.51
C GLY A 189 1.69 23.89 -14.99
N GLY A 190 2.20 23.74 -16.21
CA GLY A 190 2.64 22.46 -16.74
C GLY A 190 4.16 22.30 -16.66
N ASP A 191 4.63 21.17 -16.13
CA ASP A 191 6.04 20.79 -16.21
C ASP A 191 6.21 19.33 -16.65
N ALA A 192 7.23 19.11 -17.46
CA ALA A 192 7.62 17.79 -17.96
C ALA A 192 8.89 17.31 -17.28
N SER A 193 8.77 16.26 -16.49
CA SER A 193 9.86 15.71 -15.69
C SER A 193 10.39 14.41 -16.28
N PHE A 194 11.65 14.43 -16.72
CA PHE A 194 12.25 13.36 -17.54
C PHE A 194 13.30 12.49 -16.81
N LYS A 195 13.84 12.93 -15.67
CA LYS A 195 15.05 12.31 -15.08
C LYS A 195 14.80 10.92 -14.50
N PHE A 196 13.66 10.69 -13.84
CA PHE A 196 13.35 9.39 -13.20
C PHE A 196 12.50 8.45 -14.08
N ALA A 197 11.76 9.00 -15.06
CA ALA A 197 10.78 8.24 -15.83
C ALA A 197 11.40 7.18 -16.75
N LYS A 198 12.65 7.38 -17.21
CA LYS A 198 13.34 6.46 -18.14
C LYS A 198 13.57 5.05 -17.60
N ILE A 199 13.49 4.87 -16.27
CA ILE A 199 13.65 3.58 -15.59
C ILE A 199 12.29 2.84 -15.50
N ILE A 200 11.18 3.57 -15.64
CA ILE A 200 9.83 3.03 -15.57
C ILE A 200 9.50 2.36 -16.91
N ARG A 201 9.05 1.11 -16.85
CA ARG A 201 8.56 0.38 -18.02
C ARG A 201 7.09 0.03 -17.84
N LEU A 202 6.27 0.40 -18.82
CA LEU A 202 4.87 0.01 -18.86
C LEU A 202 4.79 -1.48 -19.21
N GLY A 203 3.96 -2.20 -18.46
CA GLY A 203 3.65 -3.61 -18.75
C GLY A 203 3.13 -3.75 -20.19
N ALA A 204 3.52 -4.82 -20.86
CA ALA A 204 3.08 -5.06 -22.23
C ALA A 204 1.56 -5.29 -22.24
N LYS A 205 0.85 -4.67 -23.19
CA LYS A 205 -0.57 -4.97 -23.40
C LYS A 205 -0.73 -6.41 -23.87
N ALA A 206 -1.92 -7.00 -23.69
CA ALA A 206 -2.22 -8.32 -24.21
C ALA A 206 -1.92 -8.37 -25.73
N GLY A 207 -0.95 -9.20 -26.13
CA GLY A 207 -0.48 -9.31 -27.52
C GLY A 207 0.81 -8.57 -27.86
N GLU A 208 1.39 -7.78 -26.95
CA GLU A 208 2.72 -7.19 -27.13
C GLU A 208 3.78 -7.97 -26.32
N GLU A 209 4.91 -8.32 -26.94
CA GLU A 209 6.02 -9.03 -26.25
C GLU A 209 6.96 -8.10 -25.46
N ARG A 210 6.93 -6.78 -25.73
CA ARG A 210 7.90 -5.84 -25.17
C ARG A 210 7.26 -4.73 -24.34
N THR A 211 7.78 -4.58 -23.14
CA THR A 211 7.51 -3.42 -22.27
C THR A 211 8.04 -2.15 -22.92
N ARG A 212 7.23 -1.09 -22.99
CA ARG A 212 7.66 0.21 -23.54
C ARG A 212 8.20 1.09 -22.40
N PRO A 213 9.38 1.72 -22.56
CA PRO A 213 9.89 2.67 -21.58
C PRO A 213 8.99 3.91 -21.53
N VAL A 214 8.87 4.50 -20.36
CA VAL A 214 8.25 5.82 -20.18
C VAL A 214 9.30 6.89 -20.50
N TYR A 215 8.93 7.89 -21.30
CA TYR A 215 9.81 9.00 -21.66
C TYR A 215 9.91 10.02 -20.52
N GLY A 216 8.77 10.36 -19.92
CA GLY A 216 8.64 11.38 -18.88
C GLY A 216 7.34 11.24 -18.11
N PHE A 217 7.14 12.10 -17.11
CA PHE A 217 5.82 12.39 -16.60
C PHE A 217 5.53 13.88 -16.77
N PHE A 218 4.34 14.20 -17.24
CA PHE A 218 3.85 15.57 -17.29
C PHE A 218 2.98 15.80 -16.06
N THR A 219 3.25 16.88 -15.34
CA THR A 219 2.52 17.26 -14.12
C THR A 219 1.94 18.64 -14.30
N VAL A 220 0.69 18.79 -13.88
CA VAL A 220 -0.03 20.06 -13.87
C VAL A 220 -0.26 20.46 -12.43
N PHE A 221 0.14 21.68 -12.11
CA PHE A 221 0.01 22.29 -10.80
C PHE A 221 -0.98 23.44 -10.84
N ASN A 222 -1.61 23.78 -9.72
CA ASN A 222 -2.35 25.04 -9.55
C ASN A 222 -1.46 26.15 -8.98
N GLU A 223 -2.03 27.33 -8.77
CA GLU A 223 -1.41 28.49 -8.14
C GLU A 223 -0.86 28.23 -6.72
N CYS A 224 -1.33 27.17 -6.06
CA CYS A 224 -0.88 26.74 -4.73
C CYS A 224 0.14 25.60 -4.78
N GLU A 225 0.72 25.31 -5.94
CA GLU A 225 1.68 24.22 -6.17
C GLU A 225 1.13 22.81 -5.88
N GLN A 226 -0.19 22.64 -5.88
CA GLN A 226 -0.84 21.34 -5.68
C GLN A 226 -0.94 20.61 -7.01
N VAL A 227 -0.74 19.28 -7.01
CA VAL A 227 -0.75 18.45 -8.22
C VAL A 227 -2.17 18.18 -8.71
N VAL A 228 -2.67 19.03 -9.60
CA VAL A 228 -4.01 18.97 -10.17
C VAL A 228 -4.16 17.76 -11.12
N TRP A 229 -3.13 17.42 -11.88
CA TRP A 229 -3.14 16.30 -12.82
C TRP A 229 -1.73 15.79 -13.10
N GLN A 230 -1.57 14.49 -13.37
CA GLN A 230 -0.28 13.91 -13.72
C GLN A 230 -0.43 12.71 -14.66
N ARG A 231 0.47 12.59 -15.63
CA ARG A 231 0.46 11.51 -16.62
C ARG A 231 1.84 11.04 -17.04
N LEU A 232 1.97 9.72 -17.21
CA LEU A 232 3.14 9.10 -17.83
C LEU A 232 3.10 9.30 -19.34
N MET A 233 4.17 9.87 -19.88
CA MET A 233 4.35 10.17 -21.29
C MET A 233 5.19 9.08 -21.95
N LYS A 234 4.73 8.51 -23.05
CA LYS A 234 5.49 7.53 -23.84
C LYS A 234 6.49 8.21 -24.77
N THR A 235 6.22 9.45 -25.15
CA THR A 235 7.02 10.26 -26.05
C THR A 235 7.30 11.63 -25.45
N GLY A 236 8.19 12.40 -26.07
CA GLY A 236 8.34 13.82 -25.77
C GLY A 236 7.35 14.70 -26.51
N ALA A 237 6.39 14.12 -27.25
CA ALA A 237 5.46 14.88 -28.06
C ALA A 237 4.30 15.40 -27.21
N LEU A 238 4.06 16.71 -27.30
CA LEU A 238 2.94 17.39 -26.64
C LEU A 238 1.56 16.92 -27.14
N SER A 239 1.48 16.37 -28.36
CA SER A 239 0.24 15.82 -28.91
C SER A 239 -0.31 14.64 -28.10
N GLU A 240 0.53 13.93 -27.33
CA GLU A 240 0.10 12.87 -26.42
C GLU A 240 -0.72 13.42 -25.22
N LEU A 241 -0.61 14.72 -24.93
CA LEU A 241 -1.37 15.38 -23.85
C LEU A 241 -2.77 15.82 -24.27
N ALA A 242 -3.06 15.95 -25.57
CA ALA A 242 -4.26 16.64 -26.04
C ALA A 242 -5.56 16.06 -25.48
N GLU A 243 -5.77 14.76 -25.70
CA GLU A 243 -6.96 14.05 -25.21
C GLU A 243 -7.07 14.05 -23.68
N GLU A 244 -5.92 13.97 -23.00
CA GLU A 244 -5.92 13.90 -21.54
C GLU A 244 -6.16 15.28 -20.89
N LEU A 245 -5.69 16.36 -21.52
CA LEU A 245 -5.99 17.73 -21.09
C LEU A 245 -7.46 18.08 -21.34
N LYS A 246 -8.08 17.58 -22.42
CA LYS A 246 -9.54 17.66 -22.58
C LYS A 246 -10.28 16.98 -21.42
N LEU A 247 -9.83 15.79 -21.01
CA LEU A 247 -10.39 15.10 -19.84
C LEU A 247 -10.19 15.89 -18.54
N LEU A 248 -9.07 16.59 -18.41
CA LEU A 248 -8.83 17.51 -17.30
C LEU A 248 -9.85 18.66 -17.31
N PHE A 249 -10.06 19.35 -18.43
CA PHE A 249 -11.06 20.43 -18.51
C PHE A 249 -12.49 19.91 -18.30
N MET A 250 -12.83 18.73 -18.83
CA MET A 250 -14.10 18.06 -18.55
C MET A 250 -14.29 17.80 -17.06
N ARG A 251 -13.21 17.51 -16.32
CA ARG A 251 -13.27 17.34 -14.87
C ARG A 251 -13.62 18.65 -14.18
N PHE A 252 -13.07 19.78 -14.60
CA PHE A 252 -13.43 21.09 -14.03
C PHE A 252 -14.93 21.37 -14.22
N VAL A 253 -15.42 21.22 -15.46
CA VAL A 253 -16.85 21.38 -15.78
C VAL A 253 -17.72 20.44 -14.94
N ARG A 254 -17.37 19.16 -14.83
CA ARG A 254 -18.18 18.16 -14.11
C ARG A 254 -18.25 18.37 -12.59
N ASN A 255 -17.28 19.08 -12.03
CA ASN A 255 -17.26 19.40 -10.60
C ASN A 255 -17.71 20.84 -10.32
N ASP A 256 -18.30 21.52 -11.31
CA ASP A 256 -18.71 22.93 -11.24
C ASP A 256 -17.56 23.87 -10.84
N PHE A 257 -16.32 23.52 -11.21
CA PHE A 257 -15.16 24.37 -11.01
C PHE A 257 -15.03 25.38 -12.15
N LYS A 258 -14.51 26.56 -11.82
CA LYS A 258 -14.13 27.55 -12.82
C LYS A 258 -13.00 26.98 -13.68
N VAL A 259 -13.17 27.01 -15.00
CA VAL A 259 -12.12 26.54 -15.91
C VAL A 259 -10.93 27.50 -15.82
N PRO A 260 -9.69 26.99 -15.76
CA PRO A 260 -8.50 27.81 -15.63
C PRO A 260 -8.39 28.85 -16.74
N THR A 261 -8.06 30.09 -16.37
CA THR A 261 -7.93 31.21 -17.31
C THR A 261 -6.50 31.40 -17.80
N LEU A 262 -5.52 30.94 -17.02
CA LEU A 262 -4.09 31.13 -17.33
C LEU A 262 -3.32 29.82 -17.21
N TRP A 263 -2.39 29.62 -18.14
CA TRP A 263 -1.51 28.45 -18.15
C TRP A 263 -0.04 28.87 -18.30
N ASN A 264 0.77 28.53 -17.30
CA ASN A 264 2.20 28.76 -17.27
C ASN A 264 2.98 27.54 -17.74
N THR A 265 3.96 27.77 -18.60
CA THR A 265 4.88 26.74 -19.08
C THR A 265 6.23 27.33 -19.45
N HIS A 266 7.26 26.48 -19.41
CA HIS A 266 8.61 26.81 -19.86
C HIS A 266 8.74 26.88 -21.39
N ASP A 267 7.82 26.26 -22.16
CA ASP A 267 7.84 26.25 -23.62
C ASP A 267 6.65 27.03 -24.22
N CYS A 268 6.73 28.36 -24.13
CA CYS A 268 5.58 29.25 -24.31
C CYS A 268 4.92 29.21 -25.70
N CYS A 269 5.65 28.83 -26.75
CA CYS A 269 5.12 28.89 -28.12
C CYS A 269 4.36 27.61 -28.49
N ASP A 270 4.99 26.46 -28.28
CA ASP A 270 4.42 25.17 -28.67
C ASP A 270 3.25 24.77 -27.76
N ASP A 271 3.37 25.02 -26.47
CA ASP A 271 2.29 24.76 -25.52
C ASP A 271 1.11 25.70 -25.72
N ARG A 272 1.35 26.97 -26.09
CA ARG A 272 0.26 27.90 -26.42
C ARG A 272 -0.55 27.41 -27.61
N GLN A 273 0.11 26.96 -28.68
CA GLN A 273 -0.58 26.42 -29.86
C GLN A 273 -1.37 25.17 -29.52
N LEU A 274 -0.78 24.27 -28.72
CA LEU A 274 -1.44 23.06 -28.23
C LEU A 274 -2.69 23.41 -27.41
N LEU A 275 -2.55 24.28 -26.42
CA LEU A 275 -3.65 24.67 -25.53
C LEU A 275 -4.77 25.38 -26.29
N GLN A 276 -4.43 26.34 -27.17
CA GLN A 276 -5.43 27.02 -28.00
C GLN A 276 -6.19 26.03 -28.88
N ARG A 277 -5.50 25.03 -29.43
CA ARG A 277 -6.14 23.97 -30.20
C ARG A 277 -7.05 23.11 -29.33
N ILE A 278 -6.57 22.64 -28.18
CA ILE A 278 -7.33 21.80 -27.24
C ILE A 278 -8.60 22.51 -26.76
N LEU A 279 -8.46 23.78 -26.38
CA LEU A 279 -9.58 24.58 -25.87
C LEU A 279 -10.64 24.78 -26.96
N ARG A 280 -10.25 25.09 -28.21
CA ARG A 280 -11.21 25.18 -29.33
C ARG A 280 -11.89 23.84 -29.59
N GLU A 281 -11.13 22.76 -29.69
CA GLU A 281 -11.69 21.42 -29.91
C GLU A 281 -12.65 21.04 -28.77
N PHE A 282 -12.34 21.41 -27.52
CA PHE A 282 -13.20 21.20 -26.37
C PHE A 282 -14.49 22.02 -26.45
N GLU A 283 -14.41 23.31 -26.80
CA GLU A 283 -15.58 24.18 -26.97
C GLU A 283 -16.50 23.65 -28.08
N GLU A 284 -15.93 23.19 -29.20
CA GLU A 284 -16.65 22.58 -30.32
C GLU A 284 -17.33 21.26 -29.92
N GLU A 285 -16.64 20.40 -29.16
CA GLU A 285 -17.15 19.09 -28.74
C GLU A 285 -18.23 19.19 -27.65
N THR A 286 -18.10 20.13 -26.72
CA THR A 286 -18.95 20.23 -25.53
C THR A 286 -20.03 21.30 -25.63
N GLY A 287 -19.86 22.28 -26.54
CA GLY A 287 -20.70 23.48 -26.63
C GLY A 287 -20.51 24.45 -25.46
N ILE A 288 -19.56 24.19 -24.56
CA ILE A 288 -19.26 25.02 -23.39
C ILE A 288 -18.20 26.02 -23.81
N ARG A 289 -18.55 27.31 -23.87
CA ARG A 289 -17.57 28.37 -24.05
C ARG A 289 -16.72 28.50 -22.79
N LEU A 290 -15.41 28.35 -22.95
CA LEU A 290 -14.44 28.47 -21.88
C LEU A 290 -14.06 29.93 -21.64
N TYR A 291 -14.21 30.78 -22.65
CA TYR A 291 -13.99 32.22 -22.58
C TYR A 291 -15.31 32.99 -22.56
N ARG A 292 -15.47 33.92 -21.61
CA ARG A 292 -16.44 35.01 -21.75
C ARG A 292 -15.82 36.06 -22.66
N GLU A 293 -16.55 36.51 -23.68
CA GLU A 293 -16.09 37.54 -24.63
C GLU A 293 -15.59 38.81 -23.92
N ASP A 294 -16.06 39.06 -22.69
CA ASP A 294 -15.71 40.21 -21.85
C ASP A 294 -14.24 40.20 -21.33
N GLU A 295 -13.54 39.06 -21.35
CA GLU A 295 -12.15 38.95 -20.86
C GLU A 295 -11.09 39.08 -21.98
N VAL A 296 -11.51 39.07 -23.26
CA VAL A 296 -10.58 39.18 -24.39
C VAL A 296 -10.17 40.64 -24.65
N ASP A 297 -11.00 41.61 -24.26
CA ASP A 297 -10.73 43.04 -24.42
C ASP A 297 -9.90 43.65 -23.27
N ALA A 298 -9.68 42.90 -22.18
CA ALA A 298 -8.77 43.29 -21.11
C ALA A 298 -7.39 42.66 -21.35
N GLY A 299 -6.71 43.08 -22.41
CA GLY A 299 -5.35 42.61 -22.69
C GLY A 299 -4.37 42.99 -21.57
N VAL A 300 -4.09 42.04 -20.66
CA VAL A 300 -2.89 41.96 -19.80
C VAL A 300 -2.60 40.50 -19.49
#